data_AF-A0A958ZXZ1-F1
#
_entry.id   AF-A0A958ZXZ1-F1
#
_cell.length_a   1.000
_cell.length_b   1.000
_cell.length_c   1.000
_cell.angle_alpha   90.00
_cell.angle_beta   90.00
_cell.angle_gamma   90.00
#
_symmetry.space_group_name_H-M   'P 1'
#
loop_
_entity.id
_entity.type
_entity.pdbx_description
1 polymer ?
#
loop_
_entity_poly.entity_id
_entity_poly.type
_entity_poly.pdbx_seq_one_letter_code
_entity_poly.pdbx_strand_id
1 'polypeptide(L)'
;MMDNFTLIFIVVAVLGLYAFWKIARFIFKLVKNAQPNEDSSVKFFGDSSRLPEQFNEIVKKLEKERVALYNKTKGLFKRAFFRTWLFSGSIFLLLTAALSTTPTIDAAMIIGPLAASMLLSLVGAGIFTVIKKGTIGYKFSRQLKKQLVSEIVTHINPNLSFSGEAIEEDEFNGAELFYGSVFTSEDTIEGTVEDEYVSISECEQRNSSNYNRNEATITYFNGLFVQLHLKKINLSVPLKLIPTYNLEKNTLTIDLLEENLPIGSPNILRIQEENEIKLNVNSPFKAYCENEAEALALMDKKFLKVVDFIFGKYEYRDVFISINNDKLFLAISWNQDMFETNAFLKKSLIESKIAEKIYQDILFINQVIKEVGLINKLG
;
A
#
# COMPACT_ATOMS: atom_id res chain seq x y z
N MET A 1 29.75 -21.93 -49.53
CA MET A 1 28.27 -22.01 -49.48
C MET A 1 27.91 -22.35 -48.04
N MET A 2 27.20 -21.48 -47.33
CA MET A 2 26.81 -21.74 -45.94
C MET A 2 25.76 -22.83 -45.94
N ASP A 3 25.96 -23.92 -45.18
CA ASP A 3 24.99 -25.01 -45.11
C ASP A 3 23.67 -24.50 -44.49
N ASN A 4 22.53 -24.97 -45.01
CA ASN A 4 21.19 -24.56 -44.59
C ASN A 4 20.98 -24.75 -43.08
N PHE A 5 21.66 -25.75 -42.51
CA PHE A 5 21.66 -25.99 -41.07
C PHE A 5 22.27 -24.83 -40.27
N THR A 6 23.43 -24.31 -40.70
CA THR A 6 24.09 -23.17 -40.04
C THR A 6 23.22 -21.92 -40.09
N LEU A 7 22.51 -21.71 -41.20
CA LEU A 7 21.57 -20.60 -41.34
C LEU A 7 20.38 -20.75 -40.36
N ILE A 8 19.75 -21.93 -40.31
CA ILE A 8 18.63 -22.22 -39.39
C ILE A 8 19.09 -22.06 -37.94
N PHE A 9 20.28 -22.56 -37.59
CA PHE A 9 20.82 -22.43 -36.25
C PHE A 9 21.03 -20.97 -35.84
N ILE A 10 21.63 -20.15 -36.71
CA ILE A 10 21.80 -18.71 -36.45
C ILE A 10 20.45 -18.04 -36.28
N VAL A 11 19.47 -18.35 -37.15
CA VAL A 11 18.11 -17.79 -37.05
C VAL A 11 17.45 -18.16 -35.73
N VAL A 12 17.50 -19.43 -35.32
CA VAL A 12 16.92 -19.91 -34.06
C VAL A 12 17.64 -19.29 -32.85
N ALA A 13 18.97 -19.20 -32.87
CA ALA A 13 19.76 -18.58 -31.80
C ALA A 13 19.43 -17.08 -31.66
N VAL A 14 19.33 -16.35 -32.79
CA VAL A 14 18.97 -14.94 -32.81
C VAL A 14 17.53 -14.72 -32.34
N LEU A 15 16.58 -15.53 -32.81
CA LEU A 15 15.18 -15.48 -32.35
C LEU A 15 15.06 -15.81 -30.87
N GLY A 16 15.82 -16.79 -30.37
CA GLY A 16 15.90 -17.15 -28.96
C GLY A 16 16.46 -16.01 -28.10
N LEU A 17 17.56 -15.39 -28.53
CA LEU A 17 18.14 -14.22 -27.85
C LEU A 17 17.18 -13.03 -27.85
N TYR A 18 16.48 -12.80 -28.96
CA TYR A 18 15.49 -11.72 -29.10
C TYR A 18 14.27 -11.94 -28.20
N ALA A 19 13.71 -13.15 -28.20
CA ALA A 19 12.60 -13.54 -27.33
C ALA A 19 13.00 -13.40 -25.84
N PHE A 20 14.22 -13.86 -25.49
CA PHE A 20 14.76 -13.67 -24.15
C PHE A 20 14.87 -12.19 -23.78
N TRP A 21 15.46 -11.37 -24.64
CA TRP A 21 15.62 -9.94 -24.39
C TRP A 21 14.26 -9.23 -24.21
N LYS A 22 13.24 -9.61 -25.00
CA LYS A 22 11.86 -9.13 -24.84
C LYS A 22 11.27 -9.53 -23.50
N ILE A 23 11.39 -10.79 -23.08
CA ILE A 23 10.90 -11.29 -21.78
C ILE A 23 11.63 -10.59 -20.63
N ALA A 24 12.95 -10.47 -20.70
CA ALA A 24 13.74 -9.78 -19.68
C ALA A 24 13.37 -8.30 -19.57
N ARG A 25 13.17 -7.60 -20.70
CA ARG A 25 12.68 -6.20 -20.70
C ARG A 25 11.28 -6.10 -20.10
N PHE A 26 10.40 -7.04 -20.41
CA PHE A 26 9.05 -7.08 -19.87
C PHE A 26 9.06 -7.28 -18.35
N ILE A 27 9.81 -8.25 -17.84
CA ILE A 27 10.01 -8.47 -16.39
C ILE A 27 10.62 -7.23 -15.75
N PHE A 28 11.65 -6.61 -16.35
CA PHE A 28 12.26 -5.40 -15.81
C PHE A 28 11.28 -4.22 -15.78
N LYS A 29 10.42 -4.09 -16.80
CA LYS A 29 9.36 -3.07 -16.83
C LYS A 29 8.30 -3.33 -15.76
N LEU A 30 7.88 -4.59 -15.56
CA LEU A 30 6.98 -4.97 -14.47
C LEU A 30 7.58 -4.65 -13.10
N VAL A 31 8.84 -5.01 -12.88
CA VAL A 31 9.55 -4.71 -11.61
C VAL A 31 9.71 -3.20 -11.41
N LYS A 32 10.06 -2.44 -12.46
CA LYS A 32 10.23 -0.98 -12.38
C LYS A 32 8.89 -0.28 -12.11
N ASN A 33 7.81 -0.72 -12.74
CA ASN A 33 6.47 -0.16 -12.54
C ASN A 33 5.87 -0.56 -11.18
N ALA A 34 6.33 -1.66 -10.58
CA ALA A 34 5.95 -2.06 -9.23
C ALA A 34 6.76 -1.34 -8.13
N GLN A 35 7.75 -0.51 -8.47
CA GLN A 35 8.42 0.34 -7.48
C GLN A 35 7.64 1.66 -7.34
N PRO A 36 7.19 2.02 -6.12
CA PRO A 36 6.45 3.26 -5.90
C PRO A 36 7.33 4.47 -6.25
N ASN A 37 6.75 5.46 -6.95
CA ASN A 37 7.42 6.73 -7.25
C ASN A 37 7.67 7.50 -5.93
N GLU A 38 8.94 7.67 -5.55
CA GLU A 38 9.39 8.24 -4.26
C GLU A 38 9.21 9.76 -4.11
N ASP A 39 8.53 10.46 -5.01
CA ASP A 39 8.76 11.90 -5.24
C ASP A 39 7.79 12.90 -4.56
N SER A 40 7.13 12.51 -3.46
CA SER A 40 6.29 13.47 -2.72
C SER A 40 6.54 13.43 -1.20
N SER A 41 7.71 13.90 -0.79
CA SER A 41 7.93 14.28 0.62
C SER A 41 7.25 15.63 0.90
N VAL A 42 5.97 15.60 1.20
CA VAL A 42 5.26 16.77 1.73
C VAL A 42 5.77 17.02 3.16
N LYS A 43 6.26 18.23 3.43
CA LYS A 43 6.80 18.64 4.73
C LYS A 43 5.64 18.94 5.68
N PHE A 44 5.21 17.96 6.47
CA PHE A 44 4.01 18.08 7.32
C PHE A 44 4.22 18.71 8.69
N PHE A 45 5.47 18.95 9.14
CA PHE A 45 5.73 19.53 10.46
C PHE A 45 6.92 20.51 10.43
N GLY A 46 6.72 21.71 10.99
CA GLY A 46 7.79 22.68 11.23
C GLY A 46 8.57 22.32 12.50
N ASP A 47 9.90 22.22 12.39
CA ASP A 47 10.98 22.14 13.40
C ASP A 47 10.81 21.40 14.75
N SER A 48 9.66 20.80 15.07
CA SER A 48 9.45 19.87 16.20
C SER A 48 9.85 18.42 15.87
N SER A 49 10.51 18.22 14.73
CA SER A 49 10.80 16.95 14.04
C SER A 49 11.90 16.07 14.65
N ARG A 50 12.30 16.34 15.90
CA ARG A 50 13.25 15.44 16.57
C ARG A 50 12.47 14.31 17.23
N LEU A 51 12.58 13.13 16.64
CA LEU A 51 12.23 11.87 17.29
C LEU A 51 12.77 11.87 18.73
N PRO A 52 11.96 11.49 19.73
CA PRO A 52 12.43 11.36 21.12
C PRO A 52 13.74 10.56 21.16
N GLU A 53 14.68 10.92 22.05
CA GLU A 53 15.99 10.23 22.11
C GLU A 53 15.85 8.71 22.27
N GLN A 54 14.88 8.27 23.06
CA GLN A 54 14.52 6.86 23.24
C GLN A 54 14.11 6.20 21.91
N PHE A 55 13.37 6.91 21.07
CA PHE A 55 12.96 6.40 19.76
C PHE A 55 14.14 6.31 18.78
N ASN A 56 15.11 7.23 18.87
CA ASN A 56 16.35 7.12 18.10
C ASN A 56 17.12 5.83 18.43
N GLU A 57 17.07 5.34 19.67
CA GLU A 57 17.68 4.06 20.03
C GLU A 57 16.96 2.87 19.39
N ILE A 58 15.62 2.89 19.37
CA ILE A 58 14.80 1.87 18.70
C ILE A 58 15.11 1.82 17.20
N VAL A 59 15.10 2.98 16.52
CA VAL A 59 15.43 3.06 15.09
C VAL A 59 16.85 2.58 14.83
N LYS A 60 17.83 2.95 15.66
CA LYS A 60 19.21 2.45 15.55
C LYS A 60 19.31 0.94 15.74
N LYS A 61 18.54 0.36 16.67
CA LYS A 61 18.48 -1.09 16.89
C LYS A 61 17.91 -1.80 15.67
N LEU A 62 16.77 -1.34 15.15
CA LEU A 62 16.13 -1.90 13.95
C LEU A 62 17.02 -1.75 12.71
N GLU A 63 17.74 -0.64 12.58
CA GLU A 63 18.71 -0.43 11.51
C GLU A 63 19.89 -1.42 11.61
N LYS A 64 20.39 -1.72 12.81
CA LYS A 64 21.41 -2.76 13.01
C LYS A 64 20.90 -4.14 12.61
N GLU A 65 19.69 -4.50 13.00
CA GLU A 65 19.05 -5.78 12.64
C GLU A 65 18.86 -5.89 11.12
N ARG A 66 18.41 -4.81 10.48
CA ARG A 66 18.30 -4.68 9.02
C ARG A 66 19.64 -4.92 8.32
N VAL A 67 20.70 -4.24 8.76
CA VAL A 67 22.05 -4.37 8.18
C VAL A 67 22.60 -5.78 8.38
N ALA A 68 22.42 -6.37 9.57
CA ALA A 68 22.84 -7.74 9.86
C ALA A 68 22.15 -8.75 8.94
N LEU A 69 20.85 -8.61 8.72
CA LEU A 69 20.10 -9.49 7.84
C LEU A 69 20.45 -9.26 6.36
N TYR A 70 20.61 -8.01 5.93
CA TYR A 70 21.08 -7.69 4.58
C TYR A 70 22.44 -8.37 4.30
N ASN A 71 23.36 -8.33 5.27
CA ASN A 71 24.66 -9.00 5.15
C ASN A 71 24.55 -10.52 5.13
N LYS A 72 23.69 -11.11 5.98
CA LYS A 72 23.42 -12.55 6.01
C LYS A 72 22.83 -13.04 4.68
N THR A 73 21.91 -12.27 4.10
CA THR A 73 21.21 -12.64 2.87
C THR A 73 22.09 -12.40 1.63
N LYS A 74 22.84 -11.29 1.56
CA LYS A 74 23.77 -10.96 0.46
C LYS A 74 24.75 -12.09 0.12
N GLY A 75 25.27 -12.79 1.13
CA GLY A 75 26.19 -13.93 0.94
C GLY A 75 25.52 -15.22 0.47
N LEU A 76 24.31 -15.51 0.96
CA LEU A 76 23.55 -16.70 0.57
C LEU A 76 23.19 -16.69 -0.92
N PHE A 77 22.90 -15.52 -1.49
CA PHE A 77 22.54 -15.39 -2.90
C PHE A 77 23.71 -15.64 -3.84
N LYS A 78 24.87 -15.02 -3.59
CA LYS A 78 26.08 -15.28 -4.38
C LYS A 78 26.42 -16.78 -4.33
N ARG A 79 26.40 -17.39 -3.15
CA ARG A 79 26.71 -18.82 -3.00
C ARG A 79 25.71 -19.73 -3.72
N ALA A 80 24.41 -19.45 -3.63
CA ALA A 80 23.39 -20.26 -4.31
C ALA A 80 23.51 -20.12 -5.84
N PHE A 81 23.62 -18.89 -6.35
CA PHE A 81 23.82 -18.63 -7.78
C PHE A 81 25.11 -19.30 -8.29
N PHE A 82 26.24 -19.09 -7.63
CA PHE A 82 27.52 -19.69 -8.04
C PHE A 82 27.51 -21.22 -7.93
N ARG A 83 26.85 -21.82 -6.93
CA ARG A 83 26.72 -23.29 -6.85
C ARG A 83 25.90 -23.83 -8.02
N THR A 84 24.73 -23.26 -8.29
CA THR A 84 23.91 -23.68 -9.43
C THR A 84 24.66 -23.45 -10.74
N TRP A 85 25.32 -22.30 -10.90
CA TRP A 85 26.12 -22.00 -12.08
C TRP A 85 27.32 -22.93 -12.26
N LEU A 86 28.09 -23.21 -11.21
CA LEU A 86 29.23 -24.13 -11.26
C LEU A 86 28.78 -25.56 -11.55
N PHE A 87 27.70 -26.04 -10.92
CA PHE A 87 27.17 -27.39 -11.19
C PHE A 87 26.67 -27.50 -12.62
N SER A 88 25.84 -26.57 -13.09
CA SER A 88 25.36 -26.57 -14.47
C SER A 88 26.53 -26.43 -15.45
N GLY A 89 27.38 -25.42 -15.26
CA GLY A 89 28.51 -25.12 -16.14
C GLY A 89 29.55 -26.24 -16.21
N SER A 90 29.84 -26.92 -15.10
CA SER A 90 30.76 -28.08 -15.09
C SER A 90 30.18 -29.31 -15.79
N ILE A 91 28.89 -29.60 -15.61
CA ILE A 91 28.19 -30.65 -16.38
C ILE A 91 28.27 -30.33 -17.88
N PHE A 92 28.06 -29.07 -18.26
CA PHE A 92 28.17 -28.62 -19.66
C PHE A 92 29.59 -28.74 -20.22
N LEU A 93 30.61 -28.31 -19.47
CA LEU A 93 32.01 -28.45 -19.88
C LEU A 93 32.40 -29.91 -20.08
N LEU A 94 31.98 -30.79 -19.17
CA LEU A 94 32.23 -32.23 -19.26
C LEU A 94 31.51 -32.86 -20.46
N LEU A 95 30.24 -32.50 -20.71
CA LEU A 95 29.52 -32.96 -21.91
C LEU A 95 30.19 -32.48 -23.20
N THR A 96 30.60 -31.21 -23.25
CA THR A 96 31.22 -30.62 -24.44
C THR A 96 32.58 -31.26 -24.72
N ALA A 97 33.39 -31.50 -23.69
CA ALA A 97 34.68 -32.17 -23.81
C ALA A 97 34.55 -33.65 -24.22
N ALA A 98 33.54 -34.36 -23.70
CA ALA A 98 33.25 -35.73 -24.13
C ALA A 98 32.88 -35.79 -25.61
N LEU A 99 32.11 -34.81 -26.09
CA LEU A 99 31.59 -34.76 -27.45
C LEU A 99 32.55 -34.11 -28.47
N SER A 100 33.58 -33.38 -28.02
CA SER A 100 34.59 -32.78 -28.91
C SER A 100 35.66 -33.76 -29.42
N THR A 101 35.65 -35.01 -28.96
CA THR A 101 36.60 -36.04 -29.41
C THR A 101 36.22 -36.70 -30.74
N THR A 102 35.05 -36.37 -31.30
CA THR A 102 34.59 -36.86 -32.61
C THR A 102 34.89 -35.84 -33.73
N PRO A 103 35.72 -36.18 -34.75
CA PRO A 103 36.31 -35.20 -35.69
C PRO A 103 35.43 -34.82 -36.90
N THR A 104 34.11 -34.64 -36.74
CA THR A 104 33.19 -34.38 -37.88
C THR A 104 32.24 -33.18 -37.64
N ILE A 105 31.59 -32.73 -38.71
CA ILE A 105 30.59 -31.63 -38.80
C ILE A 105 29.49 -31.72 -37.71
N ASP A 106 29.34 -32.89 -37.07
CA ASP A 106 28.49 -33.17 -35.92
C ASP A 106 28.80 -32.32 -34.68
N ALA A 107 30.01 -31.77 -34.54
CA ALA A 107 30.38 -30.94 -33.40
C ALA A 107 29.49 -29.68 -33.29
N ALA A 108 29.12 -29.06 -34.41
CA ALA A 108 28.23 -27.89 -34.39
C ALA A 108 26.77 -28.26 -34.01
N MET A 109 26.31 -29.44 -34.43
CA MET A 109 24.99 -29.98 -34.04
C MET A 109 24.89 -30.27 -32.54
N ILE A 110 26.03 -30.50 -31.87
CA ILE A 110 26.09 -30.79 -30.45
C ILE A 110 26.35 -29.50 -29.62
N ILE A 111 27.29 -28.67 -30.06
CA ILE A 111 27.66 -27.42 -29.36
C ILE A 111 26.49 -26.44 -29.32
N GLY A 112 25.68 -26.37 -30.39
CA GLY A 112 24.56 -25.45 -30.49
C GLY A 112 23.49 -25.64 -29.40
N PRO A 113 22.89 -26.84 -29.27
CA PRO A 113 21.95 -27.17 -28.20
C PRO A 113 22.56 -27.04 -26.80
N LEU A 114 23.85 -27.36 -26.62
CA LEU A 114 24.55 -27.18 -25.35
C LEU A 114 24.68 -25.69 -24.97
N ALA A 115 25.07 -24.84 -25.91
CA ALA A 115 25.14 -23.39 -25.67
C ALA A 115 23.76 -22.79 -25.38
N ALA A 116 22.71 -23.23 -26.10
CA ALA A 116 21.35 -22.77 -25.88
C ALA A 116 20.81 -23.18 -24.50
N SER A 117 21.06 -24.41 -24.07
CA SER A 117 20.65 -24.91 -22.75
C SER A 117 21.47 -24.29 -21.60
N MET A 118 22.76 -24.02 -21.79
CA MET A 118 23.56 -23.20 -20.87
C MET A 118 22.96 -21.81 -20.70
N LEU A 119 22.58 -21.15 -21.80
CA LEU A 119 21.95 -19.83 -21.77
C LEU A 119 20.58 -19.88 -21.06
N LEU A 120 19.74 -20.85 -21.37
CA LEU A 120 18.46 -21.05 -20.67
C LEU A 120 18.65 -21.33 -19.17
N SER A 121 19.68 -22.07 -18.78
CA SER A 121 19.99 -22.33 -17.37
C SER A 121 20.41 -21.05 -16.63
N LEU A 122 21.18 -20.17 -17.28
CA LEU A 122 21.55 -18.85 -16.74
C LEU A 122 20.31 -17.97 -16.54
N VAL A 123 19.38 -18.01 -17.49
CA VAL A 123 18.10 -17.30 -17.40
C VAL A 123 17.25 -17.84 -16.25
N GLY A 124 17.11 -19.16 -16.15
CA GLY A 124 16.39 -19.82 -15.07
C GLY A 124 16.96 -19.49 -13.69
N ALA A 125 18.29 -19.52 -13.56
CA ALA A 125 18.98 -19.09 -12.33
C ALA A 125 18.74 -17.61 -12.03
N GLY A 126 18.80 -16.74 -13.05
CA GLY A 126 18.47 -15.31 -12.93
C GLY A 126 17.06 -15.08 -12.39
N ILE A 127 16.05 -15.69 -13.04
CA ILE A 127 14.64 -15.60 -12.62
C ILE A 127 14.46 -16.14 -11.19
N PHE A 128 15.03 -17.31 -10.88
CA PHE A 128 14.96 -17.89 -9.54
C PHE A 128 15.57 -16.96 -8.48
N THR A 129 16.70 -16.31 -8.77
CA THR A 129 17.29 -15.34 -7.84
C THR A 129 16.44 -14.09 -7.65
N VAL A 130 15.80 -13.58 -8.71
CA VAL A 130 14.89 -12.43 -8.63
C VAL A 130 13.66 -12.78 -7.78
N ILE A 131 13.02 -13.92 -8.04
CA ILE A 131 11.84 -14.38 -7.28
C ILE A 131 12.23 -14.58 -5.82
N LYS A 132 13.32 -15.30 -5.54
CA LYS A 132 13.78 -15.57 -4.17
C LYS A 132 14.16 -14.28 -3.42
N LYS A 133 14.75 -13.30 -4.12
CA LYS A 133 15.05 -11.98 -3.57
C LYS A 133 13.74 -11.23 -3.23
N GLY A 134 12.74 -11.30 -4.11
CA GLY A 134 11.41 -10.76 -3.88
C GLY A 134 10.76 -11.38 -2.63
N THR A 135 10.70 -12.71 -2.54
CA THR A 135 10.05 -13.41 -1.42
C THR A 135 10.75 -13.18 -0.09
N ILE A 136 12.09 -13.26 -0.04
CA ILE A 136 12.85 -13.02 1.19
C ILE A 136 12.75 -11.55 1.60
N GLY A 137 12.83 -10.64 0.63
CA GLY A 137 12.64 -9.22 0.84
C GLY A 137 11.28 -8.90 1.43
N TYR A 138 10.22 -9.40 0.81
CA TYR A 138 8.85 -9.20 1.26
C TYR A 138 8.62 -9.70 2.70
N LYS A 139 9.03 -10.94 3.00
CA LYS A 139 8.92 -11.49 4.37
C LYS A 139 9.66 -10.64 5.40
N PHE A 140 10.85 -10.17 5.04
CA PHE A 140 11.62 -9.31 5.93
C PHE A 140 10.99 -7.92 6.09
N SER A 141 10.52 -7.32 4.99
CA SER A 141 9.80 -6.03 5.01
C SER A 141 8.65 -6.10 5.99
N ARG A 142 7.84 -7.16 5.89
CA ARG A 142 6.69 -7.37 6.75
C ARG A 142 7.07 -7.52 8.22
N GLN A 143 8.17 -8.24 8.51
CA GLN A 143 8.68 -8.35 9.88
C GLN A 143 9.23 -7.02 10.40
N LEU A 144 9.99 -6.29 9.60
CA LEU A 144 10.55 -4.99 9.95
C LEU A 144 9.45 -3.96 10.17
N LYS A 145 8.46 -3.92 9.26
CA LYS A 145 7.21 -3.14 9.36
C LYS A 145 6.52 -3.45 10.68
N LYS A 146 6.22 -4.72 10.94
CA LYS A 146 5.54 -5.15 12.16
C LYS A 146 6.30 -4.74 13.43
N GLN A 147 7.61 -4.92 13.47
CA GLN A 147 8.42 -4.50 14.62
C GLN A 147 8.46 -2.97 14.76
N LEU A 148 8.73 -2.26 13.67
CA LEU A 148 8.85 -0.79 13.68
C LEU A 148 7.53 -0.13 14.09
N VAL A 149 6.43 -0.50 13.45
CA VAL A 149 5.12 0.07 13.72
C VAL A 149 4.67 -0.32 15.13
N SER A 150 4.81 -1.59 15.54
CA SER A 150 4.47 -2.00 16.91
C SER A 150 5.23 -1.21 17.98
N GLU A 151 6.54 -1.00 17.82
CA GLU A 151 7.33 -0.22 18.77
C GLU A 151 6.92 1.26 18.78
N ILE A 152 6.61 1.85 17.62
CA ILE A 152 6.08 3.22 17.52
C ILE A 152 4.74 3.34 18.25
N VAL A 153 3.80 2.44 17.94
CA VAL A 153 2.44 2.42 18.48
C VAL A 153 2.48 2.30 19.99
N THR A 154 3.19 1.28 20.51
CA THR A 154 3.30 1.04 21.96
C THR A 154 4.02 2.19 22.68
N HIS A 155 4.97 2.86 22.03
CA HIS A 155 5.62 4.04 22.60
C HIS A 155 4.67 5.24 22.69
N ILE A 156 3.83 5.47 21.67
CA ILE A 156 2.85 6.56 21.66
C ILE A 156 1.71 6.30 22.65
N ASN A 157 1.22 5.07 22.71
CA ASN A 157 0.21 4.64 23.66
C ASN A 157 0.39 3.14 23.97
N PRO A 158 0.72 2.76 25.22
CA PRO A 158 0.95 1.36 25.58
C PRO A 158 -0.30 0.49 25.52
N ASN A 159 -1.50 1.10 25.46
CA ASN A 159 -2.76 0.40 25.32
C ASN A 159 -3.15 0.17 23.86
N LEU A 160 -2.33 0.60 22.90
CA LEU A 160 -2.49 0.29 21.48
C LEU A 160 -1.53 -0.83 21.09
N SER A 161 -1.99 -1.67 20.19
CA SER A 161 -1.23 -2.79 19.64
C SER A 161 -1.35 -2.81 18.12
N PHE A 162 -0.28 -3.19 17.45
CA PHE A 162 -0.26 -3.31 15.99
C PHE A 162 -0.42 -4.79 15.60
N SER A 163 -1.47 -5.09 14.86
CA SER A 163 -1.68 -6.36 14.18
C SER A 163 -1.43 -6.17 12.67
N GLY A 164 -0.88 -7.20 12.02
CA GLY A 164 -0.76 -7.21 10.55
C GLY A 164 -1.99 -7.87 9.91
N GLU A 165 -3.12 -7.80 10.61
CA GLU A 165 -4.41 -8.38 10.26
C GLU A 165 -5.28 -7.30 9.62
N ALA A 166 -6.33 -7.71 8.93
CA ALA A 166 -7.25 -6.84 8.21
C ALA A 166 -8.52 -6.66 9.05
N ILE A 167 -9.17 -5.50 8.96
CA ILE A 167 -10.55 -5.39 9.45
C ILE A 167 -11.52 -6.11 8.52
N GLU A 168 -12.68 -6.48 9.06
CA GLU A 168 -13.73 -7.11 8.29
C GLU A 168 -14.41 -6.10 7.35
N GLU A 169 -14.81 -6.56 6.17
CA GLU A 169 -15.52 -5.74 5.18
C GLU A 169 -16.84 -5.18 5.76
N ASP A 170 -17.52 -5.95 6.60
CA ASP A 170 -18.75 -5.52 7.27
C ASP A 170 -18.51 -4.34 8.23
N GLU A 171 -17.35 -4.29 8.91
CA GLU A 171 -16.98 -3.15 9.75
C GLU A 171 -16.71 -1.89 8.93
N PHE A 172 -16.01 -2.03 7.80
CA PHE A 172 -15.76 -0.93 6.87
C PHE A 172 -17.06 -0.41 6.24
N ASN A 173 -17.92 -1.32 5.77
CA ASN A 173 -19.22 -0.99 5.17
C ASN A 173 -20.20 -0.36 6.19
N GLY A 174 -20.01 -0.62 7.48
CA GLY A 174 -20.77 0.02 8.56
C GLY A 174 -20.67 1.56 8.58
N ALA A 175 -19.61 2.13 7.99
CA ALA A 175 -19.51 3.58 7.81
C ALA A 175 -20.50 4.14 6.76
N GLU A 176 -20.97 3.31 5.83
CA GLU A 176 -21.81 3.70 4.70
C GLU A 176 -21.27 4.89 3.88
N LEU A 177 -19.95 5.02 3.83
CA LEU A 177 -19.24 6.09 3.11
C LEU A 177 -18.89 5.68 1.69
N PHE A 178 -18.51 4.41 1.46
CA PHE A 178 -18.00 3.95 0.18
C PHE A 178 -18.72 2.68 -0.25
N TYR A 179 -18.92 2.52 -1.55
CA TYR A 179 -19.53 1.32 -2.14
C TYR A 179 -18.67 0.86 -3.30
N GLY A 180 -18.09 -0.33 -3.21
CA GLY A 180 -17.34 -0.93 -4.32
C GLY A 180 -17.44 -2.44 -4.32
N SER A 181 -16.86 -3.07 -5.33
CA SER A 181 -16.92 -4.52 -5.53
C SER A 181 -15.74 -5.26 -4.91
N VAL A 182 -14.65 -4.56 -4.59
CA VAL A 182 -13.43 -5.14 -4.03
C VAL A 182 -12.98 -4.29 -2.85
N PHE A 183 -13.02 -4.90 -1.67
CA PHE A 183 -12.45 -4.36 -0.45
C PHE A 183 -11.16 -5.10 -0.10
N THR A 184 -10.14 -4.35 0.30
CA THR A 184 -8.91 -4.88 0.89
C THR A 184 -8.56 -4.06 2.12
N SER A 185 -8.17 -4.73 3.20
CA SER A 185 -7.59 -4.08 4.37
C SER A 185 -6.32 -4.82 4.78
N GLU A 186 -5.39 -4.06 5.34
CA GLU A 186 -4.20 -4.57 6.01
C GLU A 186 -3.80 -3.67 7.17
N ASP A 187 -2.92 -4.19 8.01
CA ASP A 187 -2.20 -3.44 9.03
C ASP A 187 -3.10 -2.61 9.96
N THR A 188 -3.66 -3.29 10.95
CA THR A 188 -4.54 -2.72 11.96
C THR A 188 -3.79 -2.32 13.23
N ILE A 189 -4.10 -1.14 13.77
CA ILE A 189 -3.75 -0.71 15.13
C ILE A 189 -5.04 -0.73 15.95
N GLU A 190 -5.05 -1.51 17.03
CA GLU A 190 -6.23 -1.66 17.88
C GLU A 190 -5.87 -1.50 19.36
N GLY A 191 -6.85 -1.08 20.15
CA GLY A 191 -6.70 -0.97 21.60
C GLY A 191 -7.60 0.08 22.20
N THR A 192 -7.14 0.74 23.27
CA THR A 192 -7.95 1.74 23.96
C THR A 192 -7.23 3.08 24.11
N VAL A 193 -7.97 4.16 23.87
CA VAL A 193 -7.55 5.54 24.14
C VAL A 193 -8.62 6.16 25.03
N GLU A 194 -8.24 6.65 26.21
CA GLU A 194 -9.19 7.32 27.12
C GLU A 194 -10.41 6.47 27.50
N ASP A 195 -10.23 5.15 27.65
CA ASP A 195 -11.26 4.12 27.93
C ASP A 195 -12.21 3.79 26.76
N GLU A 196 -11.96 4.36 25.57
CA GLU A 196 -12.70 4.03 24.36
C GLU A 196 -11.90 3.10 23.46
N TYR A 197 -12.58 2.08 22.93
CA TYR A 197 -11.99 1.17 21.98
C TYR A 197 -11.81 1.87 20.62
N VAL A 198 -10.62 1.71 20.05
CA VAL A 198 -10.27 2.25 18.74
C VAL A 198 -9.62 1.19 17.88
N SER A 199 -9.94 1.21 16.58
CA SER A 199 -9.28 0.45 15.53
C SER A 199 -8.89 1.40 14.40
N ILE A 200 -7.69 1.27 13.86
CA ILE A 200 -7.15 2.06 12.76
C ILE A 200 -6.56 1.09 11.75
N SER A 201 -7.04 1.09 10.52
CA SER A 201 -6.58 0.14 9.50
C SER A 201 -6.26 0.84 8.19
N GLU A 202 -5.27 0.33 7.46
CA GLU A 202 -5.13 0.65 6.05
C GLU A 202 -6.21 -0.08 5.27
N CYS A 203 -6.98 0.66 4.49
CA CYS A 203 -8.11 0.14 3.73
C CYS A 203 -8.10 0.71 2.33
N GLU A 204 -8.57 -0.12 1.41
CA GLU A 204 -8.76 0.25 0.02
C GLU A 204 -10.06 -0.36 -0.52
N GLN A 205 -10.85 0.50 -1.16
CA GLN A 205 -12.09 0.14 -1.82
C GLN A 205 -11.97 0.48 -3.30
N ARG A 206 -12.15 -0.53 -4.16
CA ARG A 206 -12.14 -0.39 -5.61
C ARG A 206 -13.40 -0.97 -6.24
N ASN A 207 -13.67 -0.53 -7.46
CA ASN A 207 -14.59 -1.19 -8.37
C ASN A 207 -13.80 -1.70 -9.57
N SER A 208 -13.96 -2.99 -9.88
CA SER A 208 -13.39 -3.56 -11.10
C SER A 208 -14.50 -3.76 -12.10
N SER A 209 -14.43 -3.02 -13.21
CA SER A 209 -15.32 -3.23 -14.35
C SER A 209 -14.59 -4.01 -15.44
N ASN A 210 -15.18 -5.15 -15.82
CA ASN A 210 -14.69 -5.95 -16.93
C ASN A 210 -15.48 -5.61 -18.20
N TYR A 211 -15.10 -4.51 -18.88
CA TYR A 211 -15.69 -4.16 -20.17
C TYR A 211 -14.66 -4.36 -21.29
N ASN A 212 -14.99 -5.20 -22.29
CA ASN A 212 -14.18 -5.42 -23.50
C ASN A 212 -12.69 -5.81 -23.27
N ARG A 213 -12.40 -6.77 -22.37
CA ARG A 213 -11.05 -7.30 -22.06
C ARG A 213 -10.04 -6.28 -21.51
N ASN A 214 -10.44 -5.03 -21.29
CA ASN A 214 -9.66 -4.05 -20.56
C ASN A 214 -10.26 -3.95 -19.17
N GLU A 215 -9.53 -4.44 -18.16
CA GLU A 215 -9.92 -4.26 -16.77
C GLU A 215 -9.67 -2.79 -16.40
N ALA A 216 -10.74 -2.05 -16.18
CA ALA A 216 -10.68 -0.69 -15.66
C ALA A 216 -11.02 -0.73 -14.17
N THR A 217 -10.04 -0.36 -13.35
CA THR A 217 -10.20 -0.29 -11.90
C THR A 217 -10.34 1.17 -11.48
N ILE A 218 -11.41 1.47 -10.75
CA ILE A 218 -11.63 2.78 -10.12
C ILE A 218 -11.48 2.61 -8.61
N THR A 219 -10.56 3.35 -8.00
CA THR A 219 -10.39 3.36 -6.55
C THR A 219 -11.26 4.46 -5.94
N TYR A 220 -12.21 4.09 -5.08
CA TYR A 220 -13.07 5.06 -4.36
C TYR A 220 -12.43 5.54 -3.08
N PHE A 221 -11.75 4.64 -2.38
CA PHE A 221 -11.05 4.95 -1.16
C PHE A 221 -9.73 4.19 -1.16
N ASN A 222 -8.66 4.87 -0.77
CA ASN A 222 -7.40 4.27 -0.40
C ASN A 222 -6.84 5.18 0.69
N GLY A 223 -6.58 4.63 1.87
CA GLY A 223 -6.03 5.38 2.99
C GLY A 223 -6.31 4.76 4.34
N LEU A 224 -6.39 5.60 5.36
CA LEU A 224 -6.63 5.17 6.73
C LEU A 224 -8.09 5.20 7.09
N PHE A 225 -8.56 4.11 7.68
CA PHE A 225 -9.89 3.99 8.24
C PHE A 225 -9.81 3.84 9.75
N VAL A 226 -10.38 4.80 10.47
CA VAL A 226 -10.39 4.84 11.93
C VAL A 226 -11.82 4.57 12.42
N GLN A 227 -11.98 3.60 13.31
CA GLN A 227 -13.22 3.28 14.01
C GLN A 227 -13.05 3.58 15.50
N LEU A 228 -13.93 4.40 16.06
CA LEU A 228 -13.99 4.72 17.47
C LEU A 228 -15.37 4.38 18.04
N HIS A 229 -15.42 3.66 19.16
CA HIS A 229 -16.68 3.38 19.84
C HIS A 229 -17.14 4.58 20.68
N LEU A 230 -18.41 4.99 20.51
CA LEU A 230 -19.04 6.13 21.13
C LEU A 230 -20.19 5.70 22.05
N LYS A 231 -19.87 5.25 23.26
CA LYS A 231 -20.85 4.72 24.24
C LYS A 231 -22.07 5.61 24.52
N LYS A 232 -21.97 6.94 24.35
CA LYS A 232 -23.04 7.88 24.69
C LYS A 232 -23.78 8.46 23.50
N ILE A 233 -23.27 8.25 22.29
CA ILE A 233 -23.86 8.81 21.07
C ILE A 233 -24.59 7.68 20.37
N ASN A 234 -25.90 7.79 20.31
CA ASN A 234 -26.74 6.88 19.55
C ASN A 234 -27.63 7.69 18.60
N LEU A 235 -27.44 7.49 17.30
CA LEU A 235 -28.24 8.10 16.26
C LEU A 235 -29.16 7.04 15.67
N SER A 236 -30.42 7.41 15.38
CA SER A 236 -31.37 6.52 14.73
C SER A 236 -31.02 6.25 13.27
N VAL A 237 -30.30 7.18 12.65
CA VAL A 237 -29.86 7.16 11.26
C VAL A 237 -28.41 7.69 11.15
N PRO A 238 -27.63 7.26 10.14
CA PRO A 238 -26.25 7.69 10.00
C PRO A 238 -26.10 9.20 9.73
N LEU A 239 -25.17 9.84 10.44
CA LEU A 239 -24.71 11.21 10.13
C LEU A 239 -23.40 11.13 9.34
N LYS A 240 -23.35 11.76 8.16
CA LYS A 240 -22.17 11.76 7.28
C LYS A 240 -21.65 13.18 7.07
N LEU A 241 -20.35 13.39 7.25
CA LEU A 241 -19.66 14.66 7.02
C LEU A 241 -18.64 14.49 5.89
N ILE A 242 -18.78 15.30 4.83
CA ILE A 242 -18.09 15.12 3.55
C ILE A 242 -17.36 16.42 3.17
N PRO A 243 -16.11 16.38 2.68
CA PRO A 243 -15.35 17.60 2.37
C PRO A 243 -16.00 18.38 1.23
N THR A 244 -16.14 19.70 1.40
CA THR A 244 -16.85 20.57 0.44
C THR A 244 -16.11 20.66 -0.91
N TYR A 245 -14.77 20.74 -0.89
CA TYR A 245 -13.96 20.88 -2.11
C TYR A 245 -14.03 19.64 -3.03
N ASN A 246 -14.40 18.47 -2.49
CA ASN A 246 -14.51 17.24 -3.26
C ASN A 246 -15.81 17.20 -4.08
N LEU A 247 -16.85 17.91 -3.63
CA LEU A 247 -18.12 18.02 -4.37
C LEU A 247 -17.97 18.86 -5.65
N GLU A 248 -17.18 19.93 -5.61
CA GLU A 248 -16.91 20.78 -6.78
C GLU A 248 -15.99 20.11 -7.80
N LYS A 249 -15.05 19.27 -7.33
CA LYS A 249 -14.12 18.52 -8.19
C LYS A 249 -14.78 17.28 -8.80
N ASN A 250 -15.61 16.57 -8.04
CA ASN A 250 -16.33 15.40 -8.55
C ASN A 250 -17.45 15.78 -9.50
N THR A 251 -18.19 16.87 -9.30
CA THR A 251 -19.18 17.34 -10.29
C THR A 251 -18.53 17.61 -11.66
N LEU A 252 -17.37 18.29 -11.69
CA LEU A 252 -16.60 18.52 -12.91
C LEU A 252 -16.01 17.24 -13.56
N THR A 253 -15.73 16.21 -12.76
CA THR A 253 -15.15 14.94 -13.26
C THR A 253 -16.24 13.95 -13.69
N ILE A 254 -17.41 14.02 -13.05
CA ILE A 254 -18.61 13.25 -13.38
C ILE A 254 -19.18 13.75 -14.72
N ASP A 255 -19.31 15.07 -14.92
CA ASP A 255 -19.81 15.64 -16.18
C ASP A 255 -18.95 15.30 -17.41
N LEU A 256 -17.63 15.10 -17.24
CA LEU A 256 -16.70 14.74 -18.33
C LEU A 256 -16.59 13.22 -18.57
N LEU A 257 -17.06 12.39 -17.64
CA LEU A 257 -17.04 10.92 -17.73
C LEU A 257 -18.43 10.32 -18.01
N GLU A 258 -19.50 11.11 -17.84
CA GLU A 258 -20.89 10.68 -18.08
C GLU A 258 -21.22 10.45 -19.57
N GLU A 259 -20.49 11.05 -20.52
CA GLU A 259 -20.77 10.80 -21.95
C GLU A 259 -20.41 9.37 -22.43
N ASN A 260 -19.67 8.56 -21.65
CA ASN A 260 -19.23 7.22 -22.10
C ASN A 260 -19.33 6.09 -21.06
N LEU A 261 -19.86 6.32 -19.85
CA LEU A 261 -20.05 5.25 -18.88
C LEU A 261 -21.51 4.75 -18.86
N PRO A 262 -21.74 3.42 -18.84
CA PRO A 262 -23.10 2.87 -18.80
C PRO A 262 -23.83 3.33 -17.54
N ILE A 263 -25.10 3.69 -17.72
CA ILE A 263 -26.10 4.09 -16.73
C ILE A 263 -25.91 3.30 -15.43
N GLY A 264 -25.40 4.00 -14.40
CA GLY A 264 -24.93 3.41 -13.15
C GLY A 264 -23.64 4.08 -12.69
N SER A 265 -23.61 5.42 -12.71
CA SER A 265 -22.50 6.19 -12.13
C SER A 265 -22.25 5.67 -10.71
N PRO A 266 -21.01 5.31 -10.36
CA PRO A 266 -20.74 4.86 -9.02
C PRO A 266 -20.97 6.02 -8.08
N ASN A 267 -22.07 5.96 -7.33
CA ASN A 267 -22.31 6.84 -6.20
C ASN A 267 -21.18 6.57 -5.20
N ILE A 268 -20.11 7.37 -5.31
CA ILE A 268 -18.96 7.36 -4.40
C ILE A 268 -19.47 7.49 -2.96
N LEU A 269 -20.60 8.18 -2.78
CA LEU A 269 -21.40 8.26 -1.57
C LEU A 269 -22.89 8.23 -1.96
N ARG A 270 -23.73 7.43 -1.29
CA ARG A 270 -25.20 7.52 -1.44
C ARG A 270 -25.71 8.74 -0.67
N ILE A 271 -25.36 9.92 -1.17
CA ILE A 271 -25.83 11.20 -0.64
C ILE A 271 -27.09 11.57 -1.41
N GLN A 272 -28.19 11.70 -0.69
CA GLN A 272 -29.37 12.37 -1.23
C GLN A 272 -29.26 13.85 -0.83
N GLU A 273 -29.22 14.75 -1.80
CA GLU A 273 -29.08 16.20 -1.55
C GLU A 273 -30.19 16.75 -0.65
N GLU A 274 -31.37 16.13 -0.67
CA GLU A 274 -32.50 16.45 0.20
C GLU A 274 -32.22 16.25 1.71
N ASN A 275 -31.19 15.49 2.06
CA ASN A 275 -30.76 15.24 3.43
C ASN A 275 -29.59 16.15 3.86
N GLU A 276 -29.21 17.16 3.06
CA GLU A 276 -28.17 18.13 3.42
C GLU A 276 -28.63 19.02 4.58
N ILE A 277 -27.86 19.04 5.68
CA ILE A 277 -28.11 19.90 6.82
C ILE A 277 -27.47 21.26 6.58
N LYS A 278 -28.28 22.32 6.62
CA LYS A 278 -27.81 23.70 6.44
C LYS A 278 -27.11 24.19 7.70
N LEU A 279 -25.78 24.11 7.69
CA LEU A 279 -24.94 24.70 8.72
C LEU A 279 -24.83 26.21 8.49
N ASN A 280 -24.95 27.01 9.56
CA ASN A 280 -24.93 28.49 9.51
C ASN A 280 -23.54 29.10 9.23
N VAL A 281 -22.53 28.30 8.88
CA VAL A 281 -21.13 28.72 8.78
C VAL A 281 -20.54 28.18 7.49
N ASN A 282 -19.62 28.92 6.87
CA ASN A 282 -18.76 28.41 5.80
C ASN A 282 -17.85 27.30 6.36
N SER A 283 -18.38 26.08 6.44
CA SER A 283 -17.67 24.90 6.92
C SER A 283 -16.85 24.25 5.80
N PRO A 284 -15.69 23.66 6.11
CA PRO A 284 -14.90 22.91 5.13
C PRO A 284 -15.54 21.58 4.72
N PHE A 285 -16.71 21.26 5.30
CA PHE A 285 -17.47 20.05 5.05
C PHE A 285 -18.97 20.37 4.90
N LYS A 286 -19.69 19.44 4.28
CA LYS A 286 -21.15 19.35 4.27
C LYS A 286 -21.61 18.20 5.15
N ALA A 287 -22.75 18.37 5.82
CA ALA A 287 -23.34 17.36 6.70
C ALA A 287 -24.62 16.79 6.07
N TYR A 288 -24.79 15.47 6.15
CA TYR A 288 -25.96 14.77 5.62
C TYR A 288 -26.53 13.81 6.68
N CYS A 289 -27.83 13.90 6.93
CA CYS A 289 -28.55 13.01 7.85
C CYS A 289 -30.04 13.03 7.50
N GLU A 290 -30.72 11.89 7.56
CA GLU A 290 -32.18 11.82 7.37
C GLU A 290 -32.95 12.48 8.53
N ASN A 291 -32.36 12.49 9.74
CA ASN A 291 -32.93 13.12 10.92
C ASN A 291 -32.12 14.37 11.30
N GLU A 292 -32.53 15.52 10.74
CA GLU A 292 -31.87 16.81 10.97
C GLU A 292 -31.82 17.19 12.46
N ALA A 293 -32.89 16.91 13.22
CA ALA A 293 -32.96 17.29 14.63
C ALA A 293 -31.93 16.54 15.50
N GLU A 294 -31.77 15.23 15.28
CA GLU A 294 -30.75 14.43 15.98
C GLU A 294 -29.33 14.89 15.59
N ALA A 295 -29.10 15.13 14.30
CA ALA A 295 -27.81 15.59 13.83
C ALA A 295 -27.44 16.98 14.38
N LEU A 296 -28.38 17.93 14.41
CA LEU A 296 -28.15 19.26 15.00
C LEU A 296 -27.92 19.20 16.52
N ALA A 297 -28.56 18.26 17.22
CA ALA A 297 -28.32 18.04 18.65
C ALA A 297 -26.89 17.52 18.91
N LEU A 298 -26.37 16.67 18.03
CA LEU A 298 -24.99 16.15 18.12
C LEU A 298 -23.95 17.18 17.68
N MET A 299 -24.24 17.96 16.62
CA MET A 299 -23.34 18.97 16.05
C MET A 299 -23.30 20.26 16.89
N ASP A 300 -23.09 20.13 18.19
CA ASP A 300 -22.90 21.25 19.08
C ASP A 300 -21.57 22.00 18.79
N LYS A 301 -21.38 23.13 19.48
CA LYS A 301 -20.16 23.96 19.30
C LYS A 301 -18.86 23.20 19.62
N LYS A 302 -18.89 22.16 20.46
CA LYS A 302 -17.70 21.37 20.80
C LYS A 302 -17.40 20.35 19.72
N PHE A 303 -18.41 19.62 19.26
CA PHE A 303 -18.30 18.66 18.16
C PHE A 303 -17.78 19.34 16.90
N LEU A 304 -18.38 20.47 16.51
CA LEU A 304 -17.96 21.23 15.34
C LEU A 304 -16.50 21.70 15.42
N LYS A 305 -16.01 22.09 16.61
CA LYS A 305 -14.59 22.44 16.79
C LYS A 305 -13.63 21.28 16.55
N VAL A 306 -14.00 20.06 16.96
CA VAL A 306 -13.18 18.87 16.72
C VAL A 306 -13.22 18.49 15.25
N VAL A 307 -14.38 18.58 14.60
CA VAL A 307 -14.50 18.39 13.15
C VAL A 307 -13.65 19.42 12.40
N ASP A 308 -13.76 20.70 12.74
CA ASP A 308 -12.93 21.76 12.16
C ASP A 308 -11.43 21.51 12.38
N PHE A 309 -11.03 21.01 13.55
CA PHE A 309 -9.65 20.62 13.83
C PHE A 309 -9.19 19.47 12.91
N ILE A 310 -10.02 18.44 12.71
CA ILE A 310 -9.72 17.30 11.84
C ILE A 310 -9.56 17.78 10.38
N PHE A 311 -10.55 18.50 9.84
CA PHE A 311 -10.52 19.00 8.46
C PHE A 311 -9.41 20.04 8.26
N GLY A 312 -9.17 20.93 9.23
CA GLY A 312 -8.14 21.95 9.17
C GLY A 312 -6.72 21.39 9.18
N LYS A 313 -6.48 20.22 9.82
CA LYS A 313 -5.18 19.56 9.75
C LYS A 313 -4.91 18.97 8.36
N TYR A 314 -5.94 18.48 7.72
CA TYR A 314 -5.88 17.74 6.46
C TYR A 314 -6.30 18.58 5.26
N GLU A 315 -5.88 19.84 5.20
CA GLU A 315 -6.27 20.81 4.15
C GLU A 315 -6.07 20.30 2.71
N TYR A 316 -5.22 19.28 2.50
CA TYR A 316 -4.92 18.67 1.20
C TYR A 316 -5.36 17.19 1.07
N ARG A 317 -6.19 16.67 1.98
CA ARG A 317 -6.63 15.27 1.95
C ARG A 317 -8.12 15.15 2.18
N ASP A 318 -8.73 14.19 1.47
CA ASP A 318 -10.14 13.88 1.64
C ASP A 318 -10.35 13.19 2.98
N VAL A 319 -11.05 13.88 3.87
CA VAL A 319 -11.47 13.34 5.15
C VAL A 319 -12.97 13.18 5.14
N PHE A 320 -13.43 11.97 5.37
CA PHE A 320 -14.84 11.63 5.48
C PHE A 320 -15.11 11.17 6.92
N ILE A 321 -16.22 11.61 7.49
CA ILE A 321 -16.64 11.19 8.82
C ILE A 321 -18.05 10.59 8.70
N SER A 322 -18.28 9.46 9.36
CA SER A 322 -19.61 8.88 9.52
C SER A 322 -19.83 8.52 10.97
N ILE A 323 -21.01 8.79 11.50
CA ILE A 323 -21.44 8.34 12.82
C ILE A 323 -22.64 7.45 12.61
N ASN A 324 -22.48 6.17 12.94
CA ASN A 324 -23.49 5.15 12.72
C ASN A 324 -23.37 4.07 13.79
N ASN A 325 -24.51 3.55 14.28
CA ASN A 325 -24.57 2.45 15.24
C ASN A 325 -23.52 2.56 16.34
N ASP A 326 -23.58 3.62 17.18
CA ASP A 326 -22.65 3.89 18.28
C ASP A 326 -21.15 3.98 17.93
N LYS A 327 -20.79 4.09 16.65
CA LYS A 327 -19.40 4.23 16.18
C LYS A 327 -19.20 5.52 15.41
N LEU A 328 -18.03 6.11 15.58
CA LEU A 328 -17.49 7.11 14.67
C LEU A 328 -16.47 6.46 13.75
N PHE A 329 -16.70 6.62 12.46
CA PHE A 329 -15.82 6.23 11.38
C PHE A 329 -15.18 7.47 10.80
N LEU A 330 -13.87 7.46 10.66
CA LEU A 330 -13.08 8.53 10.07
C LEU A 330 -12.21 7.92 8.98
N ALA A 331 -12.48 8.29 7.73
CA ALA A 331 -11.75 7.81 6.57
C ALA A 331 -10.90 8.96 6.00
N ILE A 332 -9.58 8.78 6.01
CA ILE A 332 -8.60 9.78 5.56
C ILE A 332 -7.93 9.22 4.31
N SER A 333 -8.24 9.80 3.15
CA SER A 333 -7.65 9.40 1.87
C SER A 333 -6.15 9.66 1.87
N TRP A 334 -5.41 8.66 1.42
CA TRP A 334 -3.97 8.64 1.34
C TRP A 334 -3.55 7.96 0.04
N ASN A 335 -2.72 8.63 -0.75
CA ASN A 335 -2.25 8.12 -2.05
C ASN A 335 -0.98 7.26 -1.95
N GLN A 336 -0.63 6.83 -0.73
CA GLN A 336 0.59 6.09 -0.41
C GLN A 336 0.25 5.12 0.73
N ASP A 337 0.81 3.92 0.66
CA ASP A 337 0.82 3.01 1.78
C ASP A 337 1.57 3.67 2.94
N MET A 338 0.91 3.79 4.09
CA MET A 338 1.39 4.57 5.23
C MET A 338 2.40 3.79 6.05
N PHE A 339 2.23 2.48 6.15
CA PHE A 339 3.08 1.58 6.91
C PHE A 339 4.10 0.83 6.04
N GLU A 340 4.02 0.90 4.71
CA GLU A 340 4.95 0.18 3.85
C GLU A 340 6.37 0.72 3.97
N THR A 341 7.28 -0.18 4.40
CA THR A 341 8.71 0.08 4.32
C THR A 341 9.21 -0.53 3.03
N ASN A 342 9.94 0.23 2.21
CA ASN A 342 10.63 -0.38 1.08
C ASN A 342 11.64 -1.41 1.64
N ALA A 343 11.35 -2.71 1.55
CA ALA A 343 12.12 -3.82 2.14
C ALA A 343 13.64 -3.76 1.88
N PHE A 344 13.99 -3.13 0.76
CA PHE A 344 15.34 -2.90 0.29
C PHE A 344 15.56 -1.41 0.04
N LEU A 345 15.20 -0.56 1.01
CA LEU A 345 15.59 0.84 1.02
C LEU A 345 17.06 0.90 0.60
N LYS A 346 17.33 1.58 -0.53
CA LYS A 346 18.71 1.90 -0.93
C LYS A 346 19.40 2.77 0.13
N LYS A 347 18.60 3.45 0.95
CA LYS A 347 18.97 4.34 2.06
C LYS A 347 18.74 3.65 3.41
N SER A 348 19.31 4.15 4.50
CA SER A 348 18.98 3.67 5.87
C SER A 348 17.57 4.09 6.30
N LEU A 349 16.98 3.44 7.31
CA LEU A 349 15.72 3.88 7.92
C LEU A 349 15.80 5.34 8.37
N ILE A 350 16.95 5.72 8.93
CA ILE A 350 17.28 7.08 9.37
C ILE A 350 17.29 8.06 8.18
N GLU A 351 18.03 7.73 7.11
CA GLU A 351 18.11 8.58 5.91
C GLU A 351 16.77 8.70 5.18
N SER A 352 15.94 7.65 5.22
CA SER A 352 14.62 7.65 4.58
C SER A 352 13.58 8.48 5.32
N LYS A 353 13.83 8.84 6.59
CA LYS A 353 12.86 9.47 7.50
C LYS A 353 11.54 8.72 7.66
N ILE A 354 11.48 7.45 7.28
CA ILE A 354 10.24 6.69 7.28
C ILE A 354 9.68 6.49 8.68
N ALA A 355 10.56 6.20 9.65
CA ALA A 355 10.18 6.05 11.05
C ALA A 355 9.66 7.35 11.65
N GLU A 356 10.24 8.49 11.26
CA GLU A 356 9.77 9.82 11.67
C GLU A 356 8.39 10.11 11.10
N LYS A 357 8.16 9.82 9.82
CA LYS A 357 6.85 9.97 9.17
C LYS A 357 5.78 9.12 9.86
N ILE A 358 6.02 7.81 10.02
CA ILE A 358 5.09 6.89 10.69
C ILE A 358 4.80 7.36 12.12
N TYR A 359 5.83 7.77 12.87
CA TYR A 359 5.65 8.31 14.22
C TYR A 359 4.74 9.54 14.25
N GLN A 360 4.96 10.51 13.36
CA GLN A 360 4.14 11.71 13.30
C GLN A 360 2.70 11.43 12.89
N ASP A 361 2.50 10.51 11.94
CA ASP A 361 1.17 10.13 11.47
C ASP A 361 0.38 9.44 12.59
N ILE A 362 0.98 8.47 13.30
CA ILE A 362 0.33 7.78 14.44
C ILE A 362 0.10 8.74 15.61
N LEU A 363 1.06 9.63 15.90
CA LEU A 363 0.91 10.61 16.97
C LEU A 363 -0.29 11.54 16.70
N PHE A 364 -0.45 11.95 15.46
CA PHE A 364 -1.58 12.77 15.04
C PHE A 364 -2.90 12.01 15.15
N ILE A 365 -2.99 10.77 14.66
CA ILE A 365 -4.22 9.96 14.76
C ILE A 365 -4.60 9.77 16.24
N ASN A 366 -3.62 9.48 17.11
CA ASN A 366 -3.84 9.41 18.55
C ASN A 366 -4.36 10.73 19.14
N GLN A 367 -3.91 11.88 18.63
CA GLN A 367 -4.47 13.18 19.04
C GLN A 367 -5.92 13.33 18.58
N VAL A 368 -6.26 12.98 17.33
CA VAL A 368 -7.65 13.01 16.85
C VAL A 368 -8.56 12.15 17.71
N ILE A 369 -8.13 10.92 18.01
CA ILE A 369 -8.91 10.00 18.85
C ILE A 369 -9.15 10.60 20.24
N LYS A 370 -8.15 11.25 20.83
CA LYS A 370 -8.32 11.95 22.13
C LYS A 370 -9.35 13.07 22.04
N GLU A 371 -9.26 13.93 21.04
CA GLU A 371 -10.20 15.04 20.85
C GLU A 371 -11.64 14.53 20.63
N VAL A 372 -11.81 13.47 19.85
CA VAL A 372 -13.12 12.84 19.64
C VAL A 372 -13.61 12.12 20.91
N GLY A 373 -12.74 11.41 21.61
CA GLY A 373 -13.06 10.74 22.87
C GLY A 373 -13.52 11.72 23.96
N LEU A 374 -12.97 12.95 23.98
CA LEU A 374 -13.44 14.01 24.89
C LEU A 374 -14.90 14.39 24.62
N ILE A 375 -15.36 14.33 23.36
CA ILE A 375 -16.77 14.56 23.04
C ILE A 375 -17.63 13.45 23.63
N ASN A 376 -17.22 12.19 23.47
CA ASN A 376 -17.96 11.05 24.01
C ASN A 376 -18.07 11.08 25.55
N LYS A 377 -17.09 11.67 26.25
CA LYS A 377 -17.15 11.84 27.71
C LYS A 377 -18.10 12.94 28.16
N LEU A 378 -18.30 13.97 27.33
CA LEU A 378 -19.03 15.20 27.70
C LEU A 378 -20.50 15.23 27.26
N GLY A 379 -20.88 14.42 26.26
CA GLY A 379 -22.29 14.04 26.05
C GLY A 379 -22.81 13.28 27.25
#